data_AF-A0A1Q6A594-F1
#
_entry.id   AF-A0A1Q6A594-F1
#
_cell.length_a   1.000
_cell.length_b   1.000
_cell.length_c   1.000
_cell.angle_alpha   90.00
_cell.angle_beta   90.00
_cell.angle_gamma   90.00
#
_symmetry.space_group_name_H-M   'P 1'
#
loop_
_entity.id
_entity.type
_entity.pdbx_description
1 polymer ?
#
loop_
_entity_poly.entity_id
_entity_poly.type
_entity_poly.pdbx_seq_one_letter_code
_entity_poly.pdbx_strand_id
1 'polypeptide(L)'
;MTIFTKTPEPADPVIMKIKKNIATSENGFIFNPATGDSFSGNAIASAIILAMKNGDTEAQIKQSILAQYEVTAEQLNRDWDDWILQLKEANLLEF
;
A
#
# COMPACT_ATOMS: atom_id res chain seq x y z
N MET A 1 -26.16 2.44 39.59
CA MET A 1 -25.20 3.37 38.95
C MET A 1 -24.45 2.56 37.90
N THR A 2 -24.96 2.52 36.67
CA THR A 2 -24.39 1.72 35.58
C THR A 2 -23.39 2.59 34.84
N ILE A 3 -22.11 2.31 35.05
CA ILE A 3 -21.01 2.91 34.30
C ILE A 3 -20.92 2.22 32.94
N PHE A 4 -21.44 2.88 31.90
CA PHE A 4 -21.18 2.48 30.52
C PHE A 4 -19.74 2.85 30.19
N THR A 5 -18.84 1.88 30.18
CA THR A 5 -17.52 2.07 29.55
C THR A 5 -17.74 2.12 28.04
N LYS A 6 -17.62 3.30 27.44
CA LYS A 6 -17.54 3.48 25.99
C LYS A 6 -16.45 2.54 25.49
N THR A 7 -16.81 1.52 24.70
CA THR A 7 -15.87 0.69 23.96
C THR A 7 -14.94 1.64 23.19
N PRO A 8 -13.61 1.45 23.22
CA PRO A 8 -12.73 2.29 22.42
C PRO A 8 -13.20 2.21 20.97
N GLU A 9 -13.50 3.37 20.39
CA GLU A 9 -13.75 3.53 18.96
C GLU A 9 -12.56 2.88 18.23
N PRO A 10 -12.77 1.98 17.26
CA PRO A 10 -11.66 1.47 16.47
C PRO A 10 -10.94 2.69 15.90
N ALA A 11 -9.65 2.83 16.18
CA ALA A 11 -8.83 3.83 15.54
C ALA A 11 -9.07 3.72 14.04
N ASP A 12 -9.33 4.84 13.35
CA ASP A 12 -9.42 4.86 11.91
C ASP A 12 -8.24 4.05 11.37
N PRO A 13 -8.48 3.01 10.53
CA PRO A 13 -7.37 2.25 9.98
C PRO A 13 -6.42 3.24 9.34
N VAL A 14 -5.13 3.17 9.66
CA VAL A 14 -4.13 4.04 9.04
C VAL A 14 -4.19 3.76 7.54
N ILE A 15 -4.92 4.60 6.80
CA ILE A 15 -5.11 4.40 5.37
C ILE A 15 -3.83 4.90 4.70
N MET A 16 -2.91 3.98 4.44
CA MET A 16 -1.70 4.24 3.69
C MET A 16 -2.10 4.56 2.24
N LYS A 17 -2.16 5.86 1.91
CA LYS A 17 -2.50 6.32 0.55
C LYS A 17 -1.24 6.64 -0.22
N ILE A 18 -1.20 6.29 -1.50
CA ILE A 18 -0.14 6.73 -2.39
C ILE A 18 -0.45 8.14 -2.92
N LYS A 19 0.58 8.97 -3.11
CA LYS A 19 0.41 10.31 -3.70
C LYS A 19 -0.22 10.20 -5.09
N LYS A 20 -1.23 11.03 -5.33
CA LYS A 20 -2.01 11.01 -6.59
C LYS A 20 -1.18 11.26 -7.86
N ASN A 21 -0.07 11.98 -7.76
CA ASN A 21 0.76 12.37 -8.90
C ASN A 21 1.88 11.38 -9.23
N ILE A 22 2.02 10.26 -8.50
CA ILE A 22 3.00 9.23 -8.86
C ILE A 22 2.64 8.66 -10.23
N ALA A 23 3.57 8.64 -11.18
CA ALA A 23 3.39 7.95 -12.46
C ALA A 23 3.90 6.51 -12.35
N THR A 24 3.22 5.56 -12.99
CA THR A 24 3.65 4.15 -13.05
C THR A 24 3.42 3.57 -14.43
N SER A 25 4.28 2.65 -14.88
CA SER A 25 4.06 1.82 -16.08
C SER A 25 3.74 0.38 -15.69
N GLU A 26 3.24 -0.43 -16.64
CA GLU A 26 3.01 -1.87 -16.42
C GLU A 26 4.32 -2.62 -16.09
N ASN A 27 5.44 -2.19 -16.68
CA ASN A 27 6.75 -2.85 -16.55
C ASN A 27 7.51 -2.48 -15.27
N GLY A 28 6.92 -1.71 -14.34
CA GLY A 28 7.54 -1.42 -13.04
C GLY A 28 8.25 -0.09 -12.95
N PHE A 29 8.18 0.78 -13.96
CA PHE A 29 8.73 2.13 -13.84
C PHE A 29 7.84 2.97 -12.94
N ILE A 30 8.41 3.60 -11.90
CA ILE A 30 7.70 4.48 -10.96
C ILE A 30 8.41 5.83 -10.95
N PHE A 31 7.67 6.92 -11.17
CA PHE A 31 8.21 8.28 -11.21
C PHE A 31 7.46 9.21 -10.26
N ASN A 32 8.22 9.92 -9.44
CA ASN A 32 7.72 10.98 -8.59
C ASN A 32 7.99 12.35 -9.24
N PRO A 33 7.01 12.95 -9.94
CA PRO A 33 7.22 14.23 -10.62
C PRO A 33 7.47 15.40 -9.67
N ALA A 34 7.14 15.28 -8.38
CA ALA A 34 7.37 16.34 -7.41
C ALA A 34 8.85 16.46 -7.00
N THR A 35 9.60 15.37 -7.04
CA THR A 35 11.03 15.34 -6.68
C THR A 35 11.95 15.11 -7.86
N GLY A 36 11.44 14.52 -8.95
CA GLY A 36 12.23 14.06 -10.09
C GLY A 36 12.79 12.64 -9.92
N ASP A 37 12.47 11.96 -8.81
CA ASP A 37 12.99 10.62 -8.53
C ASP A 37 12.31 9.55 -9.40
N SER A 38 13.11 8.58 -9.85
CA SER A 38 12.66 7.42 -10.60
C SER A 38 13.10 6.14 -9.90
N PHE A 39 12.20 5.17 -9.85
CA PHE A 39 12.42 3.86 -9.26
C PHE A 39 12.04 2.76 -10.25
N SER A 40 12.65 1.60 -10.06
CA SER A 40 12.34 0.39 -10.80
C SER A 40 11.76 -0.65 -9.84
N GLY A 41 10.54 -1.07 -10.13
CA GLY A 41 9.87 -2.23 -9.53
C GLY A 41 9.65 -3.32 -10.57
N ASN A 42 8.87 -4.33 -10.19
CA ASN A 42 8.36 -5.35 -11.09
C ASN A 42 6.88 -5.10 -11.41
N ALA A 43 6.26 -5.98 -12.21
CA ALA A 43 4.84 -5.87 -12.57
C ALA A 43 3.90 -5.89 -11.34
N ILE A 44 4.27 -6.59 -10.26
CA ILE A 44 3.49 -6.63 -9.02
C ILE A 44 3.52 -5.26 -8.33
N ALA A 45 4.67 -4.60 -8.27
CA ALA A 45 4.77 -3.25 -7.71
C ALA A 45 3.86 -2.27 -8.46
N SER A 46 3.84 -2.33 -9.80
CA SER A 46 2.93 -1.53 -10.64
C SER A 46 1.46 -1.81 -10.32
N ALA A 47 1.10 -3.08 -10.19
CA ALA A 47 -0.27 -3.51 -9.90
C ALA A 47 -0.72 -3.04 -8.51
N ILE A 48 0.14 -3.15 -7.49
CA ILE A 48 -0.13 -2.65 -6.14
C ILE A 48 -0.32 -1.13 -6.16
N ILE A 49 0.56 -0.39 -6.82
CA ILE A 49 0.45 1.08 -6.94
C ILE A 49 -0.85 1.48 -7.64
N LEU A 50 -1.24 0.76 -8.70
CA LEU A 50 -2.49 1.01 -9.39
C LEU A 50 -3.71 0.75 -8.50
N ALA A 51 -3.71 -0.36 -7.75
CA ALA A 51 -4.77 -0.69 -6.80
C ALA A 51 -4.89 0.38 -5.70
N MET A 52 -3.75 0.83 -5.14
CA MET A 52 -3.72 1.91 -4.15
C MET A 52 -4.31 3.22 -4.72
N LYS A 53 -4.02 3.56 -5.99
CA LYS A 53 -4.59 4.74 -6.66
C LYS A 53 -6.10 4.62 -6.89
N ASN A 54 -6.58 3.40 -7.13
CA ASN A 54 -8.01 3.12 -7.28
C ASN A 54 -8.76 3.16 -5.94
N GLY A 55 -8.04 3.27 -4.82
CA GLY A 55 -8.61 3.33 -3.48
C GLY A 55 -8.86 1.95 -2.87
N ASP A 56 -8.28 0.89 -3.43
CA ASP A 56 -8.34 -0.44 -2.83
C ASP A 56 -7.66 -0.43 -1.46
N THR A 57 -8.29 -1.08 -0.50
CA THR A 57 -7.74 -1.24 0.85
C THR A 57 -6.59 -2.25 0.86
N GLU A 58 -5.70 -2.13 1.84
CA GLU A 58 -4.63 -3.12 2.08
C GLU A 58 -5.17 -4.55 2.09
N ALA A 59 -6.31 -4.79 2.76
CA ALA A 59 -6.92 -6.12 2.83
C ALA A 59 -7.35 -6.63 1.45
N GLN A 60 -7.95 -5.77 0.61
CA GLN A 60 -8.35 -6.13 -0.76
C GLN A 60 -7.14 -6.43 -1.64
N ILE A 61 -6.07 -5.62 -1.54
CA ILE A 61 -4.84 -5.82 -2.29
C ILE A 61 -4.17 -7.14 -1.88
N LYS A 62 -4.01 -7.37 -0.57
CA LYS A 62 -3.43 -8.61 -0.05
C LYS A 62 -4.24 -9.85 -0.46
N GLN A 63 -5.58 -9.77 -0.39
CA GLN A 63 -6.45 -10.85 -0.85
C GLN A 63 -6.28 -11.14 -2.34
N SER A 64 -6.17 -10.09 -3.17
CA SER A 64 -5.93 -10.23 -4.61
C SER A 64 -4.60 -10.92 -4.91
N ILE A 65 -3.55 -10.60 -4.15
CA ILE A 65 -2.22 -11.25 -4.28
C ILE A 65 -2.29 -12.72 -3.86
N LEU A 66 -2.89 -13.03 -2.70
CA LEU A 66 -3.03 -14.41 -2.22
C LEU A 66 -3.84 -15.30 -3.18
N ALA A 67 -4.78 -14.72 -3.93
CA ALA A 67 -5.56 -15.45 -4.93
C ALA A 67 -4.80 -15.73 -6.22
N GLN A 68 -3.78 -14.92 -6.56
CA GLN A 68 -3.06 -14.99 -7.83
C GLN A 68 -1.68 -15.64 -7.72
N TYR A 69 -1.09 -15.65 -6.53
CA TYR A 69 0.27 -16.09 -6.29
C TYR A 69 0.33 -17.15 -5.20
N GLU A 70 1.23 -18.13 -5.37
CA GLU A 70 1.49 -19.16 -4.37
C GLU A 70 2.39 -18.60 -3.26
N VAL A 71 1.79 -17.84 -2.34
CA VAL A 71 2.47 -17.22 -1.20
C VAL A 71 1.63 -17.40 0.06
N THR A 72 2.28 -17.54 1.22
CA THR A 72 1.56 -17.62 2.49
C THR A 72 1.18 -16.23 2.99
N ALA A 73 0.13 -16.13 3.81
CA ALA A 73 -0.29 -14.88 4.41
C ALA A 73 0.84 -14.26 5.27
N GLU A 74 1.60 -15.08 5.98
CA GLU A 74 2.73 -14.62 6.81
C GLU A 74 3.85 -14.02 5.96
N GLN A 75 4.18 -14.63 4.82
CA GLN A 75 5.20 -14.10 3.92
C GLN A 75 4.72 -12.78 3.29
N LEU A 76 3.49 -12.75 2.78
CA LEU A 76 2.92 -11.54 2.19
C LEU A 76 2.82 -10.38 3.19
N ASN A 77 2.49 -10.64 4.46
CA ASN A 77 2.43 -9.59 5.47
C ASN A 77 3.80 -8.96 5.72
N ARG A 78 4.87 -9.76 5.80
CA ARG A 78 6.24 -9.24 5.94
C ARG A 78 6.66 -8.44 4.72
N ASP A 79 6.46 -9.00 3.52
CA ASP A 79 6.82 -8.32 2.28
C ASP A 79 6.04 -7.01 2.09
N TRP A 80 4.79 -6.98 2.56
CA TRP A 80 3.98 -5.76 2.56
C TRP A 80 4.55 -4.69 3.49
N ASP A 81 4.90 -5.05 4.72
CA ASP A 81 5.46 -4.10 5.69
C ASP A 81 6.78 -3.49 5.16
N ASP A 82 7.65 -4.33 4.58
CA ASP A 82 8.89 -3.88 3.93
C ASP A 82 8.61 -2.98 2.72
N TRP A 83 7.60 -3.32 1.91
CA TRP A 83 7.20 -2.52 0.75
C TRP A 83 6.68 -1.14 1.15
N ILE A 84 5.83 -1.07 2.17
CA ILE A 84 5.30 0.20 2.69
C ILE A 84 6.43 1.07 3.22
N LEU A 85 7.43 0.50 3.90
CA LEU A 85 8.60 1.23 4.35
C LEU A 85 9.38 1.82 3.16
N GLN A 86 9.60 1.04 2.10
CA GLN A 86 10.27 1.54 0.89
C GLN A 86 9.49 2.69 0.23
N LEU A 87 8.17 2.59 0.13
CA LEU A 87 7.33 3.68 -0.41
C LEU A 87 7.40 4.95 0.45
N LYS A 88 7.48 4.78 1.77
CA LYS A 88 7.65 5.90 2.71
C LYS A 88 9.00 6.58 2.53
N GLU A 89 10.08 5.81 2.51
CA GLU A 89 11.45 6.32 2.32
C GLU A 89 11.63 7.00 0.96
N ALA A 90 10.98 6.46 -0.07
CA ALA A 90 10.92 7.05 -1.42
C ALA A 90 9.99 8.27 -1.54
N ASN A 91 9.36 8.71 -0.43
CA ASN A 91 8.45 9.85 -0.38
C ASN A 91 7.26 9.71 -1.36
N LEU A 92 6.73 8.49 -1.50
CA LEU A 92 5.63 8.14 -2.42
C LEU A 92 4.26 8.09 -1.73
N LEU A 93 4.20 8.04 -0.39
CA LEU A 93 2.96 8.00 0.39
C LEU A 93 2.44 9.40 0.79
N GLU A 94 1.12 9.52 0.93
CA GLU A 94 0.45 10.67 1.55
C GLU A 94 0.50 10.52 3.08
N PHE A 95 0.90 11.58 3.79
CA PHE A 95 0.88 11.69 5.25
C PHE A 95 0.10 12.94 5.64
#